data_AF-A0A167VB35-F1
#
_entry.id   AF-A0A167VB35-F1
#
_cell.length_a   1.000
_cell.length_b   1.000
_cell.length_c   1.000
_cell.angle_alpha   90.00
_cell.angle_beta   90.00
_cell.angle_gamma   90.00
#
_symmetry.space_group_name_H-M   'P 1'
#
loop_
_entity.id
_entity.type
_entity.pdbx_description
1 polymer ?
#
loop_
_entity_poly.entity_id
_entity_poly.type
_entity_poly.pdbx_seq_one_letter_code
_entity_poly.pdbx_strand_id
1 'polypeptide(L)'
;MDFVKGTTLEECWDDLSQTEHLDVVSQLSSMITAQHSIPPLREQQQQPGPLGCKTCVARGHWFPDAGAGPFGSKEQLQAWFNRRLESLNT
;
A
#
# COMPACT_ATOMS: atom_id res chain seq x y z
N MET A 1 -17.03 -8.16 -3.67
CA MET A 1 -17.22 -6.73 -3.41
C MET A 1 -18.43 -6.31 -4.19
N ASP A 2 -19.35 -5.60 -3.56
CA ASP A 2 -20.52 -5.09 -4.23
C ASP A 2 -20.14 -3.87 -5.07
N PHE A 3 -20.81 -3.70 -6.21
CA PHE A 3 -20.58 -2.56 -7.07
C PHE A 3 -21.09 -1.29 -6.40
N VAL A 4 -20.21 -0.30 -6.24
CA VAL A 4 -20.59 1.04 -5.79
C VAL A 4 -20.94 1.86 -7.02
N LYS A 5 -22.22 2.20 -7.16
CA LYS A 5 -22.69 3.04 -8.27
C LYS A 5 -22.22 4.48 -8.10
N GLY A 6 -21.61 5.06 -9.14
CA GLY A 6 -21.19 6.45 -9.19
C GLY A 6 -20.29 6.73 -10.39
N THR A 7 -19.94 8.00 -10.58
CA THR A 7 -18.89 8.44 -11.50
C THR A 7 -17.56 8.36 -10.77
N THR A 8 -16.51 7.89 -11.44
CA THR A 8 -15.17 7.86 -10.86
C THR A 8 -14.58 9.27 -10.81
N LEU A 9 -13.66 9.51 -9.87
CA LEU A 9 -12.93 10.78 -9.84
C LEU A 9 -12.14 11.01 -11.13
N GLU A 10 -11.61 9.96 -11.76
CA GLU A 10 -10.93 10.07 -13.06
C GLU A 10 -11.85 10.65 -14.14
N GLU A 11 -13.10 10.21 -14.19
CA GLU A 11 -14.07 10.65 -15.21
C GLU A 11 -14.57 12.09 -15.01
N CYS A 12 -14.58 12.61 -13.78
CA CYS A 12 -15.14 13.93 -13.49
C CYS A 12 -14.16 14.97 -12.94
N TRP A 13 -12.88 14.65 -12.76
CA TRP A 13 -11.91 15.52 -12.09
C TRP A 13 -11.84 16.92 -12.71
N ASP A 14 -11.76 17.01 -14.03
CA ASP A 14 -11.60 18.28 -14.75
C ASP A 14 -12.86 19.15 -14.74
N ASP A 15 -14.03 18.56 -14.42
CA ASP A 15 -15.32 19.25 -14.33
C ASP A 15 -15.59 19.81 -12.93
N LEU A 16 -14.77 19.45 -11.93
CA LEU A 16 -14.94 19.89 -10.56
C LEU A 16 -14.56 21.38 -10.40
N SER A 17 -15.35 22.09 -9.60
CA SER A 17 -14.96 23.41 -9.12
C SER A 17 -13.78 23.31 -8.14
N GLN A 18 -13.10 24.43 -7.92
CA GLN A 18 -12.03 24.51 -6.93
C GLN A 18 -12.48 24.09 -5.53
N THR A 19 -13.71 24.43 -5.13
CA THR A 19 -14.26 24.04 -3.82
C THR A 19 -14.48 22.53 -3.74
N GLU A 20 -14.96 21.90 -4.81
CA GLU A 20 -15.13 20.44 -4.88
C GLU A 20 -13.80 19.71 -4.85
N HIS A 21 -12.75 20.22 -5.51
CA HIS A 21 -11.41 19.65 -5.37
C HIS A 21 -10.91 19.68 -3.92
N LEU A 22 -11.08 20.80 -3.22
CA LEU A 22 -10.70 20.92 -1.82
C LEU A 22 -11.49 19.96 -0.92
N ASP A 23 -12.77 19.77 -1.21
CA ASP A 23 -13.61 18.82 -0.51
C ASP A 23 -13.13 17.37 -0.73
N VAL A 24 -12.83 16.98 -1.98
CA VAL A 24 -12.26 15.66 -2.28
C VAL A 24 -10.95 15.42 -1.53
N VAL A 25 -10.05 16.42 -1.52
CA VAL A 25 -8.78 16.32 -0.77
C VAL A 25 -9.03 16.17 0.73
N SER A 26 -9.98 16.92 1.29
CA SER A 26 -10.37 16.85 2.70
C SER A 26 -10.94 15.47 3.06
N GLN A 27 -11.82 14.94 2.22
CA GLN A 27 -12.39 13.59 2.38
C GLN A 27 -11.30 12.51 2.32
N LEU A 28 -10.42 12.57 1.32
CA LEU A 28 -9.31 11.61 1.18
C LEU A 28 -8.38 11.64 2.40
N SER A 29 -8.00 12.84 2.85
CA SER A 29 -7.19 13.03 4.06
C SER A 29 -7.85 12.42 5.30
N SER A 30 -9.16 12.65 5.45
CA SER A 30 -9.96 12.11 6.56
C SER A 30 -10.04 10.59 6.50
N MET A 31 -10.24 10.01 5.31
CA MET A 31 -10.27 8.55 5.12
C MET A 31 -8.93 7.90 5.46
N ILE A 32 -7.81 8.45 4.99
CA ILE A 32 -6.48 7.95 5.30
C ILE A 32 -6.21 8.03 6.80
N THR A 33 -6.55 9.16 7.43
CA THR A 33 -6.39 9.36 8.88
C THR A 33 -7.21 8.36 9.67
N ALA A 34 -8.48 8.14 9.29
CA ALA A 34 -9.35 7.16 9.91
C ALA A 34 -8.79 5.74 9.75
N GLN A 35 -8.28 5.38 8.58
CA GLN A 35 -7.70 4.08 8.32
C GLN A 35 -6.42 3.84 9.16
N HIS A 36 -5.54 4.84 9.26
CA HIS A 36 -4.34 4.76 10.10
C HIS A 36 -4.63 4.76 11.60
N SER A 37 -5.80 5.23 12.03
CA SER A 37 -6.21 5.18 13.44
C SER A 37 -6.51 3.76 13.93
N ILE A 38 -6.67 2.80 13.01
CA ILE A 38 -6.93 1.40 13.33
C ILE A 38 -5.59 0.67 13.42
N PRO A 39 -5.09 0.32 14.63
CA PRO A 39 -3.81 -0.37 14.75
C PRO A 39 -3.93 -1.81 14.25
N PRO A 40 -2.96 -2.32 13.47
CA PRO A 40 -2.91 -3.73 13.17
C PRO A 40 -2.58 -4.53 14.43
N LEU A 41 -2.85 -5.84 14.41
CA LEU A 41 -2.50 -6.73 15.52
C LEU A 41 -1.01 -6.62 15.83
N ARG A 42 -0.62 -6.71 17.11
CA ARG A 42 0.78 -6.54 17.55
C ARG A 42 1.76 -7.43 16.77
N GLU A 43 1.35 -8.67 16.49
CA GLU A 43 2.14 -9.62 15.70
C GLU A 43 2.29 -9.22 14.22
N GLN A 44 1.37 -8.42 13.68
CA GLN A 44 1.41 -7.91 12.31
C GLN A 44 2.15 -6.57 12.19
N GLN A 45 2.27 -5.79 13.27
CA GLN A 45 3.03 -4.53 13.28
C GLN A 45 4.50 -4.69 12.89
N GLN A 46 5.07 -5.87 13.11
CA GLN A 46 6.46 -6.20 12.81
C GLN A 46 6.63 -7.09 11.57
N GLN A 47 5.52 -7.55 10.97
CA GLN A 47 5.55 -8.35 9.76
C GLN A 47 5.39 -7.44 8.54
N PRO A 48 6.37 -7.39 7.62
CA PRO A 48 6.20 -6.69 6.37
C PRO A 48 5.22 -7.45 5.46
N GLY A 49 4.53 -6.72 4.59
CA GLY A 49 3.59 -7.27 3.62
C GLY A 49 2.12 -7.02 3.98
N PRO A 50 1.18 -7.67 3.28
CA PRO A 50 -0.25 -7.43 3.45
C PRO A 50 -0.74 -7.78 4.86
N LEU A 51 -1.45 -6.84 5.49
CA LEU A 51 -2.15 -7.11 6.75
C LEU A 51 -3.16 -8.25 6.56
N GLY A 52 -3.19 -9.19 7.50
CA GLY A 52 -4.09 -10.34 7.45
C GLY A 52 -3.56 -11.54 6.66
N CYS A 53 -2.43 -11.45 5.95
CA CYS A 53 -1.91 -12.55 5.16
C CYS A 53 -0.44 -12.88 5.47
N LYS A 54 -0.19 -14.05 6.07
CA LYS A 54 1.18 -14.50 6.43
C LYS A 54 1.93 -15.18 5.28
N THR A 55 1.22 -15.62 4.24
CA THR A 55 1.78 -16.39 3.11
C THR A 55 1.82 -15.60 1.80
N CYS A 56 1.31 -14.37 1.79
CA CYS A 56 1.29 -13.54 0.60
C CYS A 56 2.69 -13.05 0.26
N VAL A 57 3.09 -13.24 -1.00
CA VAL A 57 4.31 -12.64 -1.53
C VAL A 57 4.11 -11.14 -1.72
N ALA A 58 5.17 -10.37 -1.47
CA ALA A 58 5.25 -8.98 -1.87
C ALA A 58 5.26 -8.89 -3.40
N ARG A 59 4.42 -8.01 -3.95
CA ARG A 59 4.27 -7.75 -5.39
C ARG A 59 4.48 -6.27 -5.67
N GLY A 60 4.92 -5.95 -6.88
CA GLY A 60 5.12 -4.57 -7.34
C GLY A 60 6.45 -4.41 -8.07
N HIS A 61 6.69 -3.21 -8.61
CA HIS A 61 7.85 -2.89 -9.46
C HIS A 61 9.21 -3.23 -8.83
N TRP A 62 9.30 -3.22 -7.50
CA TRP A 62 10.52 -3.52 -6.74
C TRP A 62 10.76 -5.01 -6.47
N PHE A 63 9.83 -5.88 -6.85
CA PHE A 63 9.87 -7.33 -6.62
C PHE A 63 9.92 -8.08 -7.95
N PRO A 64 10.53 -9.29 -8.02
CA PRO A 64 10.50 -10.12 -9.23
C PRO A 64 9.06 -10.48 -9.63
N ASP A 65 8.85 -10.94 -10.86
CA ASP A 65 7.54 -11.32 -11.37
C ASP A 65 6.86 -12.44 -10.56
N ALA A 66 7.67 -13.34 -9.98
CA ALA A 66 7.19 -14.36 -9.05
C ALA A 66 6.85 -13.82 -7.64
N GLY A 67 7.11 -12.54 -7.39
CA GLY A 67 7.06 -11.89 -6.08
C GLY A 67 8.34 -12.07 -5.25
N ALA A 68 8.36 -11.49 -4.05
CA ALA A 68 9.38 -11.78 -3.03
C ALA A 68 8.76 -11.98 -1.65
N GLY A 69 9.50 -12.65 -0.75
CA GLY A 69 8.95 -13.06 0.53
C GLY A 69 8.12 -14.35 0.41
N PRO A 70 7.14 -14.61 1.30
CA PRO A 70 6.79 -13.79 2.47
C PRO A 70 7.98 -13.62 3.41
N PHE A 71 8.07 -12.47 4.08
CA PHE A 71 9.13 -12.19 5.04
C PHE A 71 8.55 -12.26 6.46
N GLY A 72 9.22 -12.98 7.35
CA GLY A 72 8.80 -13.11 8.74
C GLY A 72 9.09 -11.88 9.60
N SER A 73 9.93 -10.96 9.12
CA SER A 73 10.30 -9.73 9.83
C SER A 73 10.79 -8.64 8.88
N LYS A 74 10.86 -7.40 9.38
CA LYS A 74 11.41 -6.24 8.63
C LYS A 74 12.89 -6.44 8.29
N GLU A 75 13.65 -7.10 9.16
CA GLU A 75 15.06 -7.41 8.95
C GLU A 75 15.25 -8.38 7.78
N GLN A 76 14.36 -9.38 7.63
CA GLN A 76 14.40 -10.29 6.49
C GLN A 76 14.11 -9.58 5.17
N LEU A 77 13.15 -8.65 5.16
CA LEU A 77 12.87 -7.79 4.01
C LEU A 77 14.09 -6.91 3.68
N GLN A 78 14.66 -6.23 4.69
CA GLN A 78 15.83 -5.36 4.53
C GLN A 78 17.04 -6.15 4.00
N ALA A 79 17.32 -7.33 4.56
CA ALA A 79 18.41 -8.19 4.10
C ALA A 79 18.24 -8.62 2.64
N TRP A 80 17.00 -8.83 2.19
CA TRP A 80 16.73 -9.16 0.79
C TRP A 80 17.02 -7.99 -0.15
N PHE A 81 16.63 -6.76 0.21
CA PHE A 81 16.96 -5.57 -0.58
C PHE A 81 18.46 -5.28 -0.61
N ASN A 82 19.14 -5.40 0.53
CA ASN A 82 20.59 -5.17 0.61
C ASN A 82 21.37 -6.13 -0.30
N ARG A 83 21.03 -7.44 -0.30
CA ARG A 83 21.64 -8.41 -1.23
C ARG A 83 21.43 -8.05 -2.69
N ARG A 84 20.25 -7.54 -3.05
CA ARG A 84 19.96 -7.09 -4.41
C ARG A 84 20.81 -5.88 -4.79
N LEU A 85 20.96 -4.93 -3.87
CA LEU A 85 21.78 -3.74 -4.09
C LEU A 85 23.26 -4.10 -4.28
N GLU A 86 23.78 -5.05 -3.51
CA GLU A 86 25.13 -5.60 -3.70
C GLU A 86 25.28 -6.27 -5.07
N SER A 87 24.30 -7.07 -5.51
CA SER A 87 24.34 -7.73 -6.82
C SER A 87 24.23 -6.79 -8.02
N LEU A 88 23.77 -5.55 -7.83
CA LEU A 88 23.69 -4.53 -8.89
C LEU A 88 24.98 -3.70 -9.00
N ASN A 89 25.86 -3.78 -8.00
CA ASN A 89 27.13 -3.04 -7.93
C ASN A 89 28.34 -3.92 -8.27
N THR A 90 28.13 -5.12 -8.80
CA THR A 90 29.15 -6.05 -9.31
C THR A 90 28.90 -6.34 -10.77
#